data_AF-A0A7M7RI66-F1
#
_entry.id   AF-A0A7M7RI66-F1
#
_cell.length_a   1.000
_cell.length_b   1.000
_cell.length_c   1.000
_cell.angle_alpha   90.00
_cell.angle_beta   90.00
_cell.angle_gamma   90.00
#
_symmetry.space_group_name_H-M   'P 1'
#
loop_
_entity.id
_entity.type
_entity.pdbx_description
1 polymer ?
#
loop_
_entity_poly.entity_id
_entity_poly.type
_entity_poly.pdbx_seq_one_letter_code
_entity_poly.pdbx_strand_id
1 'polypeptide(L)'
;MTSRTTTTTVCRSIQPTLARWSSSHHAFSASPSLSLAHDSACCIYDTRHALALGQTRQQTRGLNCCYKSTPYDLASKHILGRSFASTARNNAMDLKRVVSLLEDFAPTSLAGSWDNVGLLVEPTPPHTVSTVCLTNDLTEEVLDEAIEKQTDLILSYHPPIFVPLKRLRQRNVKERIVVRAVEKRIAIYSPHTACDAVEGGVNDWLVEGLGDTSSNKPLEPCLDVKNGDDFSICVMAPQTDVETVEATLQKMSGAHNVTCIVTNNSNYQITCSCKKSDLGNILSLVQSRFDVDQASLKITQLTKAPMAITGVGRMATLQAPAPVSTMVKRIKTHLMLEHVQIALGQGKTLDSEISTVGICAGSGSSVLNGLKADMFLTGEMSHHDLLAAVAEGTTVVVCNHSNTERGYLHVLQGKLTSMCENKIKVFVSEKDRDPLEVV
;
A
#
# COMPACT_ATOMS: atom_id res chain seq x y z
N MET A 1 61.20 11.63 -57.06
CA MET A 1 61.33 10.83 -58.30
C MET A 1 60.18 9.82 -58.29
N THR A 2 59.03 10.20 -58.90
CA THR A 2 58.45 9.66 -60.16
C THR A 2 57.76 8.30 -59.95
N SER A 3 56.43 8.25 -59.79
CA SER A 3 55.36 8.21 -60.84
C SER A 3 55.00 6.73 -61.17
N ARG A 4 53.78 6.22 -61.44
CA ARG A 4 52.41 6.64 -61.83
C ARG A 4 51.48 5.43 -61.48
N THR A 5 50.33 5.54 -60.78
CA THR A 5 48.93 5.85 -61.19
C THR A 5 48.25 4.96 -62.25
N THR A 6 47.05 4.46 -61.90
CA THR A 6 45.79 4.56 -62.69
C THR A 6 44.57 4.27 -61.75
N THR A 7 43.71 5.22 -61.33
CA THR A 7 42.44 5.79 -61.92
C THR A 7 41.33 4.73 -62.22
N THR A 8 40.00 4.88 -62.02
CA THR A 8 39.01 5.88 -61.49
C THR A 8 37.68 5.09 -61.29
N THR A 9 36.68 5.47 -60.46
CA THR A 9 35.58 6.41 -60.81
C THR A 9 34.63 6.61 -59.61
N VAL A 10 34.05 7.81 -59.55
CA VAL A 10 33.28 8.49 -58.50
C VAL A 10 31.78 8.54 -58.87
N CYS A 11 30.83 8.55 -57.91
CA CYS A 11 29.90 9.68 -57.59
C CYS A 11 28.62 9.32 -56.77
N ARG A 12 28.52 9.97 -55.59
CA ARG A 12 27.42 10.75 -54.99
C ARG A 12 25.97 10.24 -54.75
N SER A 13 25.63 10.27 -53.44
CA SER A 13 24.48 10.89 -52.74
C SER A 13 23.02 10.51 -53.07
N ILE A 14 22.23 10.23 -52.01
CA ILE A 14 20.97 10.89 -51.58
C ILE A 14 20.38 10.13 -50.36
N GLN A 15 20.04 10.86 -49.28
CA GLN A 15 19.07 10.47 -48.23
C GLN A 15 17.67 10.97 -48.67
N PRO A 16 16.51 10.38 -48.28
CA PRO A 16 16.02 10.57 -46.90
C PRO A 16 14.97 9.55 -46.35
N THR A 17 14.54 9.85 -45.11
CA THR A 17 13.22 9.63 -44.46
C THR A 17 12.83 8.32 -43.75
N LEU A 18 12.65 8.50 -42.43
CA LEU A 18 11.69 7.94 -41.46
C LEU A 18 10.43 7.24 -42.02
N ALA A 19 10.10 6.08 -41.43
CA ALA A 19 8.71 5.65 -41.24
C ALA A 19 8.56 4.75 -39.99
N ARG A 20 7.65 5.19 -39.11
CA ARG A 20 7.07 4.46 -37.97
C ARG A 20 6.48 3.12 -38.41
N TRP A 21 6.61 2.07 -37.58
CA TRP A 21 5.64 0.97 -37.59
C TRP A 21 5.06 0.77 -36.19
N SER A 22 3.73 0.83 -36.18
CA SER A 22 2.80 0.82 -35.07
C SER A 22 2.45 -0.61 -34.64
N SER A 23 2.08 -0.70 -33.37
CA SER A 23 1.36 -1.75 -32.65
C SER A 23 0.28 -2.45 -33.48
N SER A 24 0.18 -3.77 -33.33
CA SER A 24 -0.95 -4.58 -33.81
C SER A 24 -1.60 -5.29 -32.62
N HIS A 25 -2.79 -4.82 -32.23
CA HIS A 25 -3.75 -5.56 -31.43
C HIS A 25 -4.44 -6.60 -32.32
N HIS A 26 -4.51 -7.85 -31.87
CA HIS A 26 -5.40 -8.85 -32.46
C HIS A 26 -6.81 -8.71 -31.89
N ALA A 27 -7.73 -8.20 -32.70
CA ALA A 27 -9.17 -8.32 -32.51
C ALA A 27 -9.69 -9.46 -33.39
N PHE A 28 -10.31 -10.46 -32.79
CA PHE A 28 -11.12 -11.45 -33.50
C PHE A 28 -12.55 -10.94 -33.62
N SER A 29 -13.07 -10.91 -34.84
CA SER A 29 -14.49 -10.72 -35.14
C SER A 29 -14.96 -11.88 -36.00
N ALA A 30 -16.06 -12.51 -35.61
CA ALA A 30 -16.90 -13.33 -36.49
C ALA A 30 -18.31 -13.46 -35.88
N SER A 31 -19.29 -12.96 -36.64
CA SER A 31 -20.74 -13.23 -36.61
C SER A 31 -21.17 -13.03 -38.08
N PRO A 32 -22.25 -13.64 -38.62
CA PRO A 32 -23.63 -13.60 -38.11
C PRO A 32 -24.35 -14.99 -38.28
N SER A 33 -25.62 -15.28 -37.97
CA SER A 33 -26.90 -14.56 -37.88
C SER A 33 -28.03 -15.49 -37.35
N LEU A 34 -29.07 -14.89 -36.75
CA LEU A 34 -30.53 -15.23 -36.76
C LEU A 34 -31.06 -16.52 -36.08
N SER A 35 -31.90 -16.39 -35.04
CA SER A 35 -33.37 -16.18 -35.19
C SER A 35 -34.06 -15.97 -33.82
N LEU A 36 -34.99 -15.01 -33.79
CA LEU A 36 -35.91 -14.68 -32.69
C LEU A 36 -37.03 -15.73 -32.54
N ALA A 37 -37.48 -15.95 -31.30
CA ALA A 37 -38.88 -16.21 -31.00
C ALA A 37 -39.22 -15.68 -29.60
N HIS A 38 -40.11 -14.69 -29.58
CA HIS A 38 -40.90 -14.27 -28.43
C HIS A 38 -41.86 -15.40 -28.03
N ASP A 39 -42.11 -15.58 -26.73
CA ASP A 39 -43.48 -15.80 -26.28
C ASP A 39 -43.67 -15.37 -24.82
N SER A 40 -44.71 -14.58 -24.64
CA SER A 40 -45.21 -14.05 -23.38
C SER A 40 -46.32 -14.96 -22.89
N ALA A 41 -46.32 -15.36 -21.61
CA ALA A 41 -47.55 -15.77 -20.94
C ALA A 41 -47.48 -15.51 -19.43
N CYS A 42 -48.40 -14.67 -18.99
CA CYS A 42 -48.76 -14.33 -17.63
C CYS A 42 -49.86 -15.31 -17.16
N CYS A 43 -49.81 -15.80 -15.91
CA CYS A 43 -50.94 -16.30 -15.07
C CYS A 43 -50.31 -16.84 -13.76
N ILE A 44 -50.34 -16.11 -12.65
CA ILE A 44 -51.36 -16.12 -11.57
C ILE A 44 -51.56 -17.50 -10.90
N TYR A 45 -51.15 -17.53 -9.61
CA TYR A 45 -51.60 -18.33 -8.46
C TYR A 45 -52.36 -19.64 -8.69
N ASP A 46 -51.82 -20.74 -8.16
CA ASP A 46 -52.55 -21.52 -7.15
C ASP A 46 -51.59 -22.32 -6.25
N THR A 47 -51.77 -22.22 -4.93
CA THR A 47 -51.10 -23.03 -3.92
C THR A 47 -52.14 -23.47 -2.91
N ARG A 48 -52.40 -24.78 -2.87
CA ARG A 48 -52.97 -25.66 -1.81
C ARG A 48 -53.31 -26.97 -2.55
N HIS A 49 -53.18 -28.19 -2.04
CA HIS A 49 -53.11 -28.74 -0.70
C HIS A 49 -52.70 -30.22 -0.87
N ALA A 50 -52.01 -30.81 0.11
CA ALA A 50 -52.34 -32.11 0.73
C ALA A 50 -51.13 -32.67 1.48
N LEU A 51 -51.14 -32.54 2.80
CA LEU A 51 -50.50 -33.46 3.73
C LEU A 51 -51.64 -34.13 4.52
N ALA A 52 -51.63 -35.46 4.57
CA ALA A 52 -52.53 -36.25 5.38
C ALA A 52 -51.70 -37.08 6.37
N LEU A 53 -51.77 -36.73 7.66
CA LEU A 53 -51.52 -37.63 8.78
C LEU A 53 -52.50 -37.28 9.90
N GLY A 54 -53.04 -38.34 10.53
CA GLY A 54 -54.31 -38.35 11.23
C GLY A 54 -54.30 -37.95 12.71
N GLN A 55 -55.54 -37.82 13.21
CA GLN A 55 -56.09 -38.17 14.54
C GLN A 55 -55.30 -37.68 15.78
N THR A 56 -55.85 -36.96 16.77
CA THR A 56 -57.17 -37.09 17.41
C THR A 56 -57.43 -35.88 18.34
N ARG A 57 -58.71 -35.64 18.64
CA ARG A 57 -59.32 -34.61 19.52
C ARG A 57 -58.73 -34.49 20.95
N GLN A 58 -58.69 -33.27 21.49
CA GLN A 58 -59.64 -32.80 22.52
C GLN A 58 -59.52 -31.28 22.77
N GLN A 59 -60.69 -30.67 23.01
CA GLN A 59 -60.94 -29.24 23.24
C GLN A 59 -60.82 -28.90 24.73
N THR A 60 -60.35 -27.68 25.04
CA THR A 60 -60.97 -26.81 26.07
C THR A 60 -60.84 -25.34 25.69
N ARG A 61 -61.98 -24.64 25.72
CA ARG A 61 -62.22 -23.17 25.70
C ARG A 61 -61.57 -22.52 26.94
N GLY A 62 -61.36 -21.21 27.09
CA GLY A 62 -61.72 -19.94 26.42
C GLY A 62 -60.92 -18.83 27.15
N LEU A 63 -60.63 -17.66 26.59
CA LEU A 63 -61.46 -16.46 26.39
C LEU A 63 -60.84 -15.28 27.16
N ASN A 64 -60.64 -14.17 26.42
CA ASN A 64 -60.61 -12.75 26.83
C ASN A 64 -59.43 -12.25 27.68
N CYS A 65 -59.02 -10.98 27.62
CA CYS A 65 -59.14 -9.87 26.65
C CYS A 65 -58.31 -8.72 27.25
N CYS A 66 -57.86 -7.82 26.36
CA CYS A 66 -57.83 -6.37 26.60
C CYS A 66 -56.49 -5.75 27.07
N TYR A 67 -55.73 -5.30 26.06
CA TYR A 67 -55.30 -3.91 25.84
C TYR A 67 -55.38 -2.92 27.02
N LYS A 68 -54.26 -2.24 27.30
CA LYS A 68 -54.18 -0.76 27.39
C LYS A 68 -52.72 -0.27 27.38
N SER A 69 -52.56 0.88 26.72
CA SER A 69 -51.35 1.58 26.31
C SER A 69 -50.99 2.76 27.24
N THR A 70 -49.68 2.91 27.50
CA THR A 70 -48.84 4.14 27.74
C THR A 70 -49.26 5.14 28.85
N PRO A 71 -48.41 6.12 29.32
CA PRO A 71 -47.09 6.58 28.85
C PRO A 71 -46.01 6.86 29.95
N TYR A 72 -44.85 7.38 29.50
CA TYR A 72 -43.66 7.91 30.18
C TYR A 72 -43.88 8.78 31.44
N ASP A 73 -42.96 8.70 32.42
CA ASP A 73 -42.45 9.89 33.15
C ASP A 73 -41.05 9.67 33.78
N LEU A 74 -40.35 10.78 33.98
CA LEU A 74 -38.93 10.99 34.27
C LEU A 74 -38.58 11.03 35.78
N ALA A 75 -37.30 10.74 36.04
CA ALA A 75 -36.41 11.32 37.07
C ALA A 75 -36.59 10.95 38.57
N SER A 76 -35.57 10.30 39.16
CA SER A 76 -34.55 10.96 40.00
C SER A 76 -33.88 10.04 41.04
N LYS A 77 -32.55 10.13 41.07
CA LYS A 77 -31.65 10.14 42.24
C LYS A 77 -31.66 8.95 43.19
N HIS A 78 -30.65 8.10 43.03
CA HIS A 78 -29.86 7.62 44.17
C HIS A 78 -28.36 7.81 43.87
N ILE A 79 -27.79 8.83 44.52
CA ILE A 79 -26.36 8.92 44.78
C ILE A 79 -26.10 7.98 45.96
N LEU A 80 -25.17 7.04 45.81
CA LEU A 80 -24.31 6.55 46.90
C LEU A 80 -23.19 5.68 46.34
N GLY A 81 -21.98 6.24 46.40
CA GLY A 81 -20.73 5.53 46.68
C GLY A 81 -20.27 4.46 45.69
N ARG A 82 -19.34 4.84 44.79
CA ARG A 82 -18.21 3.95 44.46
C ARG A 82 -16.91 4.74 44.39
N SER A 83 -16.04 4.37 45.32
CA SER A 83 -14.58 4.34 45.26
C SER A 83 -13.98 4.78 43.92
N PHE A 84 -13.06 5.75 43.98
CA PHE A 84 -12.07 6.00 42.94
C PHE A 84 -11.21 4.74 42.76
N ALA A 85 -11.70 3.83 41.92
CA ALA A 85 -10.90 2.78 41.33
C ALA A 85 -10.02 3.43 40.27
N SER A 86 -8.70 3.31 40.47
CA SER A 86 -7.63 3.18 39.47
C SER A 86 -7.92 3.77 38.08
N THR A 87 -7.08 4.72 37.67
CA THR A 87 -6.87 5.11 36.28
C THR A 87 -6.54 3.90 35.42
N ALA A 88 -7.57 3.19 34.96
CA ALA A 88 -7.44 2.23 33.88
C ALA A 88 -6.97 3.03 32.66
N ARG A 89 -5.72 2.81 32.25
CA ARG A 89 -5.27 3.23 30.93
C ARG A 89 -6.30 2.68 29.94
N ASN A 90 -6.91 3.56 29.15
CA ASN A 90 -7.73 3.13 28.03
C ASN A 90 -6.80 2.36 27.08
N ASN A 91 -6.84 1.04 27.15
CA ASN A 91 -6.01 0.13 26.36
C ASN A 91 -6.62 -0.10 24.97
N ALA A 92 -7.07 0.99 24.33
CA ALA A 92 -7.83 0.93 23.11
C ALA A 92 -7.74 2.24 22.33
N MET A 93 -7.74 2.16 21.00
CA MET A 93 -7.65 3.31 20.10
C MET A 93 -8.72 3.23 19.02
N ASP A 94 -9.17 4.38 18.49
CA ASP A 94 -10.06 4.38 17.33
C ASP A 94 -9.32 3.85 16.09
N LEU A 95 -9.99 3.02 15.27
CA LEU A 95 -9.41 2.43 14.07
C LEU A 95 -8.81 3.49 13.13
N LYS A 96 -9.49 4.63 12.93
CA LYS A 96 -9.01 5.69 12.06
C LYS A 96 -7.69 6.27 12.56
N ARG A 97 -7.53 6.37 13.89
CA ARG A 97 -6.28 6.84 14.48
C ARG A 97 -5.15 5.82 14.28
N VAL A 98 -5.43 4.53 14.45
CA VAL A 98 -4.42 3.47 14.21
C VAL A 98 -4.01 3.44 12.75
N VAL A 99 -4.97 3.51 11.82
CA VAL A 99 -4.70 3.56 10.37
C VAL A 99 -3.89 4.79 10.00
N SER A 100 -4.23 5.98 10.50
CA SER A 100 -3.44 7.19 10.29
C SER A 100 -1.99 7.05 10.76
N LEU A 101 -1.75 6.41 11.92
CA LEU A 101 -0.38 6.14 12.39
C LEU A 101 0.36 5.17 11.46
N LEU A 102 -0.31 4.14 10.96
CA LEU A 102 0.27 3.18 9.99
C LEU A 102 0.62 3.85 8.66
N GLU A 103 -0.25 4.75 8.17
CA GLU A 103 -0.01 5.53 6.95
C GLU A 103 1.08 6.60 7.15
N ASP A 104 1.22 7.17 8.34
CA ASP A 104 2.32 8.06 8.67
C ASP A 104 3.67 7.30 8.68
N PHE A 105 3.67 6.05 9.15
CA PHE A 105 4.85 5.18 9.17
C PHE A 105 5.23 4.67 7.77
N ALA A 106 4.27 4.12 7.03
CA ALA A 106 4.45 3.60 5.68
C ALA A 106 3.38 4.19 4.74
N PRO A 107 3.63 5.40 4.19
CA PRO A 107 2.66 6.06 3.31
C PRO A 107 2.31 5.19 2.11
N THR A 108 1.01 4.96 1.90
CA THR A 108 0.49 4.18 0.76
C THR A 108 0.83 4.80 -0.61
N SER A 109 1.28 6.06 -0.63
CA SER A 109 1.82 6.71 -1.82
C SER A 109 3.15 6.14 -2.29
N LEU A 110 3.91 5.46 -1.41
CA LEU A 110 5.19 4.83 -1.73
C LEU A 110 5.04 3.44 -2.34
N ALA A 111 3.85 2.83 -2.25
CA ALA A 111 3.59 1.52 -2.82
C ALA A 111 3.62 1.56 -4.35
N GLY A 112 3.96 0.42 -4.95
CA GLY A 112 3.88 0.22 -6.40
C GLY A 112 2.49 0.56 -6.94
N SER A 113 2.42 1.12 -8.15
CA SER A 113 1.13 1.51 -8.76
C SER A 113 0.18 0.33 -9.02
N TRP A 114 0.72 -0.88 -9.08
CA TRP A 114 0.01 -2.14 -9.24
C TRP A 114 -0.47 -2.75 -7.91
N ASP A 115 0.00 -2.23 -6.77
CA ASP A 115 -0.19 -2.82 -5.46
C ASP A 115 -1.54 -2.43 -4.83
N ASN A 116 -2.01 -3.23 -3.87
CA ASN A 116 -3.23 -2.97 -3.11
C ASN A 116 -2.96 -2.88 -1.61
N VAL A 117 -2.54 -1.69 -1.18
CA VAL A 117 -2.16 -1.37 0.21
C VAL A 117 -3.22 -0.54 0.94
N GLY A 118 -3.08 -0.41 2.25
CA GLY A 118 -3.94 0.37 3.12
C GLY A 118 -4.97 -0.47 3.87
N LEU A 119 -6.08 0.16 4.28
CA LEU A 119 -7.19 -0.51 4.96
C LEU A 119 -8.06 -1.26 3.94
N LEU A 120 -7.93 -2.59 3.90
CA LEU A 120 -8.60 -3.47 2.94
C LEU A 120 -9.97 -3.96 3.40
N VAL A 121 -10.15 -4.13 4.71
CA VAL A 121 -11.44 -4.49 5.33
C VAL A 121 -11.68 -3.55 6.50
N GLU A 122 -12.75 -2.76 6.43
CA GLU A 122 -13.18 -1.82 7.46
C GLU A 122 -14.52 -2.29 8.07
N PRO A 123 -14.56 -2.68 9.36
CA PRO A 123 -15.80 -2.94 10.07
C PRO A 123 -16.65 -1.66 10.23
N THR A 124 -17.98 -1.81 10.30
CA THR A 124 -18.90 -0.66 10.47
C THR A 124 -18.56 0.16 11.74
N PRO A 125 -18.33 1.49 11.63
CA PRO A 125 -18.04 2.33 12.79
C PRO A 125 -19.17 2.37 13.85
N PRO A 126 -18.86 2.63 15.13
CA PRO A 126 -17.51 2.83 15.67
C PRO A 126 -16.70 1.52 15.72
N HIS A 127 -15.39 1.61 15.52
CA HIS A 127 -14.48 0.47 15.65
C HIS A 127 -13.26 0.83 16.50
N THR A 128 -13.06 0.08 17.58
CA THR A 128 -12.00 0.30 18.54
C THR A 128 -11.01 -0.86 18.45
N VAL A 129 -9.72 -0.53 18.44
CA VAL A 129 -8.61 -1.47 18.35
C VAL A 129 -7.92 -1.53 19.70
N SER A 130 -7.99 -2.69 20.34
CA SER A 130 -7.27 -3.03 21.57
C SER A 130 -6.19 -4.06 21.29
N THR A 131 -6.41 -4.95 20.32
CA THR A 131 -5.48 -6.03 19.94
C THR A 131 -5.20 -6.03 18.44
N VAL A 132 -3.92 -6.07 18.07
CA VAL A 132 -3.42 -6.18 16.70
C VAL A 132 -2.62 -7.48 16.51
N CYS A 133 -2.94 -8.21 15.45
CA CYS A 133 -2.17 -9.36 14.97
C CYS A 133 -1.30 -8.93 13.78
N LEU A 134 0.00 -9.23 13.80
CA LEU A 134 0.90 -9.07 12.67
C LEU A 134 1.11 -10.44 11.99
N THR A 135 1.08 -10.47 10.67
CA THR A 135 1.34 -11.67 9.88
C THR A 135 1.94 -11.29 8.53
N ASN A 136 2.77 -12.14 7.95
CA ASN A 136 3.26 -12.00 6.59
C ASN A 136 2.12 -12.35 5.63
N ASP A 137 1.58 -13.56 5.81
CA ASP A 137 0.51 -14.12 5.00
C ASP A 137 -0.72 -14.40 5.87
N LEU A 138 -1.86 -13.77 5.57
CA LEU A 138 -3.11 -14.07 6.25
C LEU A 138 -3.74 -15.35 5.66
N THR A 139 -3.49 -16.48 6.32
CA THR A 139 -4.14 -17.77 6.02
C THR A 139 -5.38 -18.00 6.89
N GLU A 140 -6.15 -19.07 6.65
CA GLU A 140 -7.30 -19.41 7.53
C GLU A 140 -6.84 -19.76 8.94
N GLU A 141 -5.70 -20.44 9.11
CA GLU A 141 -5.15 -20.77 10.42
C GLU A 141 -4.73 -19.51 11.21
N VAL A 142 -4.13 -18.53 10.53
CA VAL A 142 -3.80 -17.23 11.13
C VAL A 142 -5.06 -16.47 11.53
N LEU A 143 -6.10 -16.50 10.68
CA LEU A 143 -7.38 -15.90 11.02
C LEU A 143 -8.04 -16.59 12.23
N ASP A 144 -7.96 -17.92 12.32
CA ASP A 144 -8.47 -18.68 13.45
C ASP A 144 -7.76 -18.26 14.76
N GLU A 145 -6.43 -18.18 14.73
CA GLU A 145 -5.63 -17.66 15.86
C GLU A 145 -6.04 -16.23 16.24
N ALA A 146 -6.20 -15.34 15.25
CA ALA A 146 -6.58 -13.96 15.49
C ALA A 146 -7.97 -13.84 16.15
N ILE A 147 -8.93 -14.67 15.73
CA ILE A 147 -10.27 -14.77 16.34
C ILE A 147 -10.18 -15.27 17.78
N GLU A 148 -9.41 -16.34 18.02
CA GLU A 148 -9.20 -16.90 19.36
C GLU A 148 -8.57 -15.88 20.31
N LYS A 149 -7.60 -15.10 19.81
CA LYS A 149 -6.91 -14.04 20.56
C LYS A 149 -7.69 -12.71 20.64
N GLN A 150 -8.95 -12.68 20.19
CA GLN A 150 -9.83 -11.50 20.22
C GLN A 150 -9.19 -10.27 19.55
N THR A 151 -8.70 -10.47 18.34
CA THR A 151 -8.02 -9.44 17.54
C THR A 151 -9.03 -8.47 16.94
N ASP A 152 -8.74 -7.17 16.95
CA ASP A 152 -9.60 -6.13 16.37
C ASP A 152 -9.09 -5.66 14.99
N LEU A 153 -7.79 -5.80 14.74
CA LEU A 153 -7.10 -5.46 13.50
C LEU A 153 -6.00 -6.48 13.19
N ILE A 154 -6.01 -7.02 11.97
CA ILE A 154 -4.91 -7.80 11.42
C ILE A 154 -4.11 -6.89 10.48
N LEU A 155 -2.81 -6.75 10.72
CA LEU A 155 -1.86 -6.20 9.77
C LEU A 155 -1.21 -7.37 9.04
N SER A 156 -1.62 -7.56 7.78
CA SER A 156 -1.10 -8.59 6.89
C SER A 156 -0.10 -7.95 5.94
N TYR A 157 1.17 -8.38 5.97
CA TYR A 157 2.22 -7.84 5.10
C TYR A 157 1.80 -7.98 3.63
N HIS A 158 1.47 -9.19 3.21
CA HIS A 158 0.85 -9.45 1.91
C HIS A 158 -0.64 -9.15 1.94
N PRO A 159 -1.19 -8.45 0.93
CA PRO A 159 -2.59 -8.11 0.88
C PRO A 159 -3.46 -9.35 0.57
N PRO A 160 -4.35 -9.79 1.48
CA PRO A 160 -5.24 -10.93 1.22
C PRO A 160 -6.22 -10.64 0.08
N ILE A 161 -6.55 -9.35 -0.12
CA ILE A 161 -7.27 -8.85 -1.31
C ILE A 161 -6.23 -8.24 -2.25
N PHE A 162 -5.54 -9.05 -3.05
CA PHE A 162 -4.58 -8.54 -4.04
C PHE A 162 -5.26 -8.19 -5.39
N VAL A 163 -6.27 -8.98 -5.77
CA VAL A 163 -7.08 -8.77 -6.98
C VAL A 163 -8.50 -8.40 -6.55
N PRO A 164 -9.16 -7.44 -7.23
CA PRO A 164 -10.52 -7.04 -6.87
C PRO A 164 -11.51 -8.21 -6.80
N LEU A 165 -12.15 -8.36 -5.64
CA LEU A 165 -13.20 -9.35 -5.43
C LEU A 165 -14.53 -8.84 -5.98
N LYS A 166 -15.06 -9.50 -7.00
CA LYS A 166 -16.38 -9.15 -7.58
C LYS A 166 -17.55 -9.62 -6.70
N ARG A 167 -17.32 -10.59 -5.82
CA ARG A 167 -18.31 -11.22 -4.94
C ARG A 167 -17.62 -11.70 -3.65
N LEU A 168 -18.36 -11.78 -2.56
CA LEU A 168 -17.92 -12.37 -1.29
C LEU A 168 -18.74 -13.63 -1.02
N ARG A 169 -18.14 -14.81 -1.24
CA ARG A 169 -18.77 -16.14 -1.06
C ARG A 169 -17.81 -17.06 -0.31
N GLN A 170 -18.33 -18.19 0.17
CA GLN A 170 -17.50 -19.17 0.87
C GLN A 170 -16.67 -20.09 -0.05
N ARG A 171 -16.37 -19.68 -1.30
CA ARG A 171 -15.85 -20.57 -2.35
C ARG A 171 -14.33 -20.72 -2.37
N ASN A 172 -13.59 -19.65 -2.12
CA ASN A 172 -12.14 -19.66 -2.08
C ASN A 172 -11.62 -19.03 -0.79
N VAL A 173 -10.39 -19.36 -0.43
CA VAL A 173 -9.74 -18.97 0.81
C VAL A 173 -9.79 -17.45 1.04
N LYS A 174 -9.46 -16.64 0.03
CA LYS A 174 -9.44 -15.17 0.13
C LYS A 174 -10.82 -14.60 0.45
N GLU A 175 -11.86 -15.05 -0.25
CA GLU A 175 -13.24 -14.62 0.04
C GLU A 175 -13.70 -15.09 1.43
N ARG A 176 -13.35 -16.32 1.86
CA ARG A 176 -13.69 -16.84 3.19
C ARG A 176 -13.06 -16.01 4.30
N ILE A 177 -11.78 -15.66 4.16
CA ILE A 177 -11.06 -14.81 5.11
C ILE A 177 -11.77 -13.45 5.25
N VAL A 178 -12.11 -12.80 4.13
CA VAL A 178 -12.78 -11.50 4.16
C VAL A 178 -14.17 -11.60 4.78
N VAL A 179 -14.98 -12.58 4.38
CA VAL A 179 -16.32 -12.77 4.96
C VAL A 179 -16.24 -12.99 6.47
N ARG A 180 -15.36 -13.89 6.92
CA ARG A 180 -15.18 -14.20 8.34
C ARG A 180 -14.63 -13.00 9.12
N ALA A 181 -13.69 -12.24 8.56
CA ALA A 181 -13.19 -11.02 9.18
C ALA A 181 -14.31 -10.00 9.39
N VAL A 182 -15.18 -9.78 8.38
CA VAL A 182 -16.36 -8.90 8.51
C VAL A 182 -17.33 -9.42 9.58
N GLU A 183 -17.67 -10.71 9.57
CA GLU A 183 -18.56 -11.33 10.56
C GLU A 183 -18.03 -11.20 12.00
N LYS A 184 -16.71 -11.23 12.16
CA LYS A 184 -16.02 -11.07 13.45
C LYS A 184 -15.61 -9.64 13.76
N ARG A 185 -15.93 -8.69 12.88
CA ARG A 185 -15.56 -7.27 12.98
C ARG A 185 -14.05 -7.06 13.13
N ILE A 186 -13.25 -7.84 12.42
CA ILE A 186 -11.79 -7.70 12.39
C ILE A 186 -11.42 -6.84 11.19
N ALA A 187 -10.74 -5.73 11.43
CA ALA A 187 -10.17 -4.91 10.36
C ALA A 187 -8.96 -5.61 9.72
N ILE A 188 -8.70 -5.35 8.44
CA ILE A 188 -7.52 -5.86 7.74
C ILE A 188 -6.79 -4.69 7.08
N TYR A 189 -5.52 -4.49 7.44
CA TYR A 189 -4.63 -3.50 6.84
C TYR A 189 -3.42 -4.20 6.21
N SER A 190 -2.91 -3.69 5.09
CA SER A 190 -1.71 -4.21 4.43
C SER A 190 -0.79 -3.09 3.97
N PRO A 191 0.47 -3.01 4.47
CA PRO A 191 1.43 -2.00 4.01
C PRO A 191 2.24 -2.46 2.80
N HIS A 192 2.46 -3.77 2.62
CA HIS A 192 3.17 -4.41 1.50
C HIS A 192 4.34 -3.57 0.96
N THR A 193 4.32 -3.20 -0.33
CA THR A 193 5.44 -2.48 -0.97
C THR A 193 5.69 -1.07 -0.42
N ALA A 194 4.72 -0.44 0.26
CA ALA A 194 5.00 0.80 0.99
C ALA A 194 5.97 0.54 2.15
N CYS A 195 5.85 -0.61 2.83
CA CYS A 195 6.77 -1.02 3.88
C CYS A 195 8.15 -1.41 3.35
N ASP A 196 8.21 -1.96 2.13
CA ASP A 196 9.48 -2.22 1.43
C ASP A 196 10.24 -0.92 1.13
N ALA A 197 9.50 0.14 0.82
CA ALA A 197 10.04 1.37 0.30
C ALA A 197 10.56 2.34 1.37
N VAL A 198 10.00 2.32 2.58
CA VAL A 198 10.36 3.27 3.64
C VAL A 198 11.77 3.07 4.19
N GLU A 199 12.33 4.15 4.73
CA GLU A 199 13.54 4.08 5.55
C GLU A 199 13.27 3.28 6.84
N GLY A 200 14.18 2.37 7.16
CA GLY A 200 14.02 1.41 8.25
C GLY A 200 12.94 0.35 7.94
N GLY A 201 12.56 0.19 6.67
CA GLY A 201 11.64 -0.83 6.16
C GLY A 201 12.25 -2.23 6.08
N VAL A 202 11.58 -3.13 5.36
CA VAL A 202 12.01 -4.55 5.25
C VAL A 202 13.39 -4.67 4.59
N ASN A 203 13.63 -3.92 3.51
CA ASN A 203 14.91 -3.97 2.81
C ASN A 203 16.06 -3.40 3.66
N ASP A 204 15.80 -2.38 4.49
CA ASP A 204 16.81 -1.85 5.42
C ASP A 204 17.12 -2.84 6.53
N TRP A 205 16.11 -3.54 7.05
CA TRP A 205 16.31 -4.63 7.99
C TRP A 205 17.20 -5.74 7.40
N LEU A 206 16.99 -6.14 6.14
CA LEU A 206 17.89 -7.09 5.47
C LEU A 206 19.34 -6.58 5.36
N VAL A 207 19.55 -5.27 5.16
CA VAL A 207 20.88 -4.64 5.13
C VAL A 207 21.58 -4.80 6.48
N GLU A 208 20.87 -4.67 7.61
CA GLU A 208 21.43 -4.86 8.95
C GLU A 208 22.04 -6.27 9.11
N GLY A 209 21.47 -7.26 8.43
CA GLY A 209 21.97 -8.64 8.39
C GLY A 209 23.29 -8.83 7.64
N LEU A 210 23.80 -7.82 6.94
CA LEU A 210 25.04 -7.91 6.15
C LEU A 210 26.31 -7.51 6.93
N GLY A 211 26.15 -6.85 8.08
CA GLY A 211 27.22 -6.23 8.86
C GLY A 211 27.34 -4.72 8.63
N ASP A 212 28.45 -4.11 9.06
CA ASP A 212 28.64 -2.66 8.93
C ASP A 212 28.66 -2.22 7.45
N THR A 213 27.86 -1.20 7.12
CA THR A 213 27.76 -0.62 5.78
C THR A 213 28.18 0.85 5.78
N SER A 214 28.94 1.26 4.77
CA SER A 214 29.31 2.67 4.53
C SER A 214 28.22 3.46 3.81
N SER A 215 27.34 2.77 3.08
CA SER A 215 26.23 3.36 2.34
C SER A 215 25.10 2.36 2.20
N ASN A 216 23.86 2.87 2.28
CA ASN A 216 22.63 2.15 1.99
C ASN A 216 21.68 3.11 1.24
N LYS A 217 21.30 2.77 0.01
CA LYS A 217 20.49 3.65 -0.86
C LYS A 217 19.41 2.85 -1.58
N PRO A 218 18.22 3.42 -1.84
CA PRO A 218 17.22 2.76 -2.68
C PRO A 218 17.78 2.47 -4.08
N LEU A 219 17.41 1.33 -4.66
CA LEU A 219 17.75 0.98 -6.05
C LEU A 219 16.95 1.84 -7.02
N GLU A 220 15.66 1.97 -6.73
CA GLU A 220 14.73 2.83 -7.46
C GLU A 220 14.10 3.83 -6.48
N PRO A 221 14.63 5.06 -6.38
CA PRO A 221 14.09 6.07 -5.48
C PRO A 221 12.63 6.41 -5.83
N CYS A 222 11.77 6.51 -4.82
CA CYS A 222 10.40 6.98 -4.99
C CYS A 222 10.39 8.50 -5.12
N LEU A 223 10.63 8.99 -6.34
CA LEU A 223 10.61 10.43 -6.66
C LEU A 223 9.19 10.94 -6.92
N ASP A 224 8.31 10.04 -7.37
CA ASP A 224 6.91 10.32 -7.64
C ASP A 224 6.08 10.12 -6.37
N VAL A 225 6.18 11.08 -5.44
CA VAL A 225 5.21 11.11 -4.34
C VAL A 225 3.86 11.42 -4.95
N LYS A 226 2.91 10.48 -4.90
CA LYS A 226 1.53 10.69 -5.38
C LYS A 226 1.07 12.06 -4.92
N ASN A 227 0.65 12.88 -5.88
CA ASN A 227 0.36 14.28 -5.60
C ASN A 227 -0.58 14.38 -4.41
N GLY A 228 -0.23 15.23 -3.45
CA GLY A 228 -1.15 15.54 -2.36
C GLY A 228 -2.42 16.17 -2.94
N ASP A 229 -3.50 16.11 -2.18
CA ASP A 229 -4.69 16.91 -2.47
C ASP A 229 -4.48 18.41 -2.17
N ASP A 230 -3.26 18.83 -1.87
CA ASP A 230 -2.91 20.22 -1.58
C ASP A 230 -2.52 20.97 -2.86
N PHE A 231 -2.96 22.22 -2.97
CA PHE A 231 -2.70 23.12 -4.09
C PHE A 231 -2.18 24.44 -3.56
N SER A 232 -1.20 25.03 -4.25
CA SER A 232 -0.79 26.42 -4.11
C SER A 232 -1.39 27.23 -5.25
N ILE A 233 -2.10 28.29 -4.89
CA ILE A 233 -2.71 29.24 -5.81
C ILE A 233 -1.93 30.54 -5.70
N CYS A 234 -1.41 31.03 -6.82
CA CYS A 234 -0.70 32.29 -6.92
C CYS A 234 -1.42 33.18 -7.94
N VAL A 235 -1.83 34.36 -7.49
CA VAL A 235 -2.51 35.38 -8.29
C VAL A 235 -1.58 36.58 -8.37
N MET A 236 -1.18 36.98 -9.57
CA MET A 236 -0.52 38.27 -9.79
C MET A 236 -1.50 39.22 -10.47
N ALA A 237 -1.78 40.35 -9.84
CA ALA A 237 -2.73 41.33 -10.33
C ALA A 237 -2.28 42.77 -10.01
N PRO A 238 -2.79 43.78 -10.73
CA PRO A 238 -2.65 45.19 -10.34
C PRO A 238 -3.26 45.45 -8.95
N GLN A 239 -2.91 46.57 -8.31
CA GLN A 239 -3.28 46.91 -6.92
C GLN A 239 -4.77 46.82 -6.55
N THR A 240 -5.66 46.85 -7.53
CA THR A 240 -7.10 46.86 -7.30
C THR A 240 -7.54 45.62 -6.50
N ASP A 241 -8.23 45.83 -5.38
CA ASP A 241 -8.88 44.81 -4.53
C ASP A 241 -7.99 43.77 -3.83
N VAL A 242 -6.67 43.91 -3.90
CA VAL A 242 -5.70 42.95 -3.32
C VAL A 242 -5.88 42.78 -1.81
N GLU A 243 -5.92 43.87 -1.05
CA GLU A 243 -6.06 43.84 0.42
C GLU A 243 -7.38 43.16 0.85
N THR A 244 -8.45 43.40 0.08
CA THR A 244 -9.78 42.80 0.32
C THR A 244 -9.75 41.29 0.07
N VAL A 245 -9.07 40.84 -1.00
CA VAL A 245 -8.95 39.42 -1.32
C VAL A 245 -8.09 38.71 -0.28
N GLU A 246 -6.95 39.28 0.11
CA GLU A 246 -6.10 38.73 1.16
C GLU A 246 -6.90 38.56 2.48
N ALA A 247 -7.57 39.63 2.93
CA ALA A 247 -8.36 39.59 4.16
C ALA A 247 -9.52 38.58 4.11
N THR A 248 -10.10 38.36 2.93
CA THR A 248 -11.16 37.36 2.73
C THR A 248 -10.59 35.94 2.77
N LEU A 249 -9.46 35.69 2.08
CA LEU A 249 -8.79 34.40 2.08
C LEU A 249 -8.30 34.00 3.47
N GLN A 250 -7.74 34.95 4.25
CA GLN A 250 -7.31 34.68 5.63
C GLN A 250 -8.44 34.21 6.55
N LYS A 251 -9.69 34.57 6.25
CA LYS A 251 -10.88 34.21 7.03
C LYS A 251 -11.61 32.99 6.47
N MET A 252 -11.26 32.54 5.27
CA MET A 252 -11.97 31.48 4.58
C MET A 252 -11.55 30.11 5.11
N SER A 253 -12.53 29.28 5.48
CA SER A 253 -12.26 27.90 5.86
C SER A 253 -11.69 27.15 4.64
N GLY A 254 -10.54 26.49 4.81
CA GLY A 254 -9.84 25.75 3.74
C GLY A 254 -8.70 26.49 3.04
N ALA A 255 -8.50 27.79 3.31
CA ALA A 255 -7.33 28.54 2.84
C ALA A 255 -6.27 28.64 3.95
N HIS A 256 -5.02 28.34 3.61
CA HIS A 256 -3.87 28.29 4.51
C HIS A 256 -2.67 29.01 3.91
N ASN A 257 -1.72 29.45 4.73
CA ASN A 257 -0.47 30.12 4.29
C ASN A 257 -0.72 31.29 3.33
N VAL A 258 -1.75 32.10 3.60
CA VAL A 258 -2.10 33.25 2.78
C VAL A 258 -1.02 34.32 2.94
N THR A 259 -0.42 34.76 1.84
CA THR A 259 0.57 35.84 1.81
C THR A 259 0.27 36.81 0.67
N CYS A 260 0.59 38.08 0.88
CA CYS A 260 0.52 39.13 -0.12
C CYS A 260 1.84 39.90 -0.15
N ILE A 261 2.44 40.06 -1.34
CA ILE A 261 3.67 40.84 -1.52
C ILE A 261 3.54 41.79 -2.71
N VAL A 262 4.23 42.93 -2.63
CA VAL A 262 4.37 43.88 -3.74
C VAL A 262 5.57 43.48 -4.59
N THR A 263 5.37 43.32 -5.89
CA THR A 263 6.41 42.99 -6.86
C THR A 263 6.99 44.25 -7.51
N ASN A 264 8.17 44.13 -8.15
CA ASN A 264 8.95 45.25 -8.70
C ASN A 264 8.19 46.12 -9.74
N ASN A 265 7.10 45.62 -10.32
CA ASN A 265 6.28 46.32 -11.30
C ASN A 265 5.04 46.99 -10.70
N SER A 266 4.96 47.17 -9.38
CA SER A 266 3.75 47.64 -8.66
C SER A 266 2.54 46.71 -8.77
N ASN A 267 2.75 45.47 -9.24
CA ASN A 267 1.76 44.40 -9.18
C ASN A 267 1.85 43.71 -7.82
N TYR A 268 0.72 43.20 -7.35
CA TYR A 268 0.65 42.43 -6.11
C TYR A 268 0.60 40.95 -6.46
N GLN A 269 1.24 40.14 -5.62
CA GLN A 269 1.20 38.70 -5.68
C GLN A 269 0.53 38.18 -4.41
N ILE A 270 -0.65 37.57 -4.57
CA ILE A 270 -1.35 36.85 -3.50
C ILE A 270 -1.08 35.37 -3.68
N THR A 271 -0.57 34.72 -2.63
CA THR A 271 -0.36 33.26 -2.61
C THR A 271 -1.18 32.65 -1.47
N CYS A 272 -1.82 31.51 -1.73
CA CYS A 272 -2.44 30.70 -0.68
C CYS A 272 -2.32 29.21 -1.01
N SER A 273 -2.49 28.37 0.01
CA SER A 273 -2.54 26.91 -0.10
C SER A 273 -3.90 26.37 0.36
N CYS A 274 -4.38 25.28 -0.25
CA CYS A 274 -5.70 24.72 0.04
C CYS A 274 -5.81 23.25 -0.36
N LYS A 275 -6.86 22.55 0.11
CA LYS A 275 -7.21 21.21 -0.39
C LYS A 275 -7.97 21.29 -1.71
N LYS A 276 -7.95 20.20 -2.48
CA LYS A 276 -8.70 20.03 -3.74
C LYS A 276 -10.20 20.34 -3.59
N SER A 277 -10.79 19.98 -2.44
CA SER A 277 -12.19 20.26 -2.10
C SER A 277 -12.51 21.76 -2.05
N ASP A 278 -11.54 22.59 -1.65
CA ASP A 278 -11.72 24.03 -1.43
C ASP A 278 -11.30 24.86 -2.65
N LEU A 279 -10.62 24.23 -3.62
CA LEU A 279 -10.12 24.88 -4.83
C LEU A 279 -11.21 25.65 -5.58
N GLY A 280 -12.39 25.06 -5.78
CA GLY A 280 -13.48 25.70 -6.51
C GLY A 280 -13.97 27.00 -5.84
N ASN A 281 -14.08 27.00 -4.51
CA ASN A 281 -14.50 28.18 -3.74
C ASN A 281 -13.47 29.30 -3.82
N ILE A 282 -12.18 28.96 -3.71
CA ILE A 282 -11.08 29.94 -3.81
C ILE A 282 -11.03 30.55 -5.21
N LEU A 283 -11.13 29.72 -6.26
CA LEU A 283 -11.10 30.20 -7.64
C LEU A 283 -12.26 31.13 -7.94
N SER A 284 -13.47 30.80 -7.46
CA SER A 284 -14.64 31.67 -7.63
C SER A 284 -14.45 33.04 -6.98
N LEU A 285 -13.89 33.09 -5.76
CA LEU A 285 -13.57 34.35 -5.08
C LEU A 285 -12.57 35.19 -5.88
N VAL A 286 -11.47 34.59 -6.31
CA VAL A 286 -10.41 35.26 -7.08
C VAL A 286 -10.96 35.82 -8.39
N GLN A 287 -11.73 35.01 -9.14
CA GLN A 287 -12.33 35.42 -10.42
C GLN A 287 -13.42 36.49 -10.27
N SER A 288 -14.09 36.56 -9.12
CA SER A 288 -15.09 37.61 -8.86
C SER A 288 -14.48 38.99 -8.60
N ARG A 289 -13.17 39.06 -8.31
CA ARG A 289 -12.48 40.28 -7.87
C ARG A 289 -11.38 40.75 -8.81
N PHE A 290 -10.74 39.82 -9.52
CA PHE A 290 -9.71 40.15 -10.51
C PHE A 290 -10.21 39.86 -11.92
N ASP A 291 -9.96 40.81 -12.81
CA ASP A 291 -10.09 40.58 -14.24
C ASP A 291 -9.03 39.56 -14.68
N VAL A 292 -9.49 38.35 -15.03
CA VAL A 292 -8.62 37.24 -15.46
C VAL A 292 -7.87 37.53 -16.75
N ASP A 293 -8.29 38.52 -17.54
CA ASP A 293 -7.56 38.94 -18.74
C ASP A 293 -6.35 39.82 -18.41
N GLN A 294 -6.29 40.42 -17.20
CA GLN A 294 -5.17 41.25 -16.73
C GLN A 294 -4.39 40.65 -15.56
N ALA A 295 -4.95 39.63 -14.89
CA ALA A 295 -4.31 38.90 -13.81
C ALA A 295 -3.73 37.57 -14.30
N SER A 296 -2.53 37.21 -13.84
CA SER A 296 -2.01 35.86 -14.08
C SER A 296 -2.34 34.96 -12.89
N LEU A 297 -3.06 33.87 -13.16
CA LEU A 297 -3.38 32.84 -12.18
C LEU A 297 -2.51 31.60 -12.42
N LYS A 298 -1.75 31.19 -11.41
CA LYS A 298 -0.98 29.93 -11.40
C LYS A 298 -1.49 29.03 -10.30
N ILE A 299 -2.05 27.89 -10.69
CA ILE A 299 -2.45 26.81 -9.78
C ILE A 299 -1.38 25.72 -9.88
N THR A 300 -0.74 25.41 -8.77
CA THR A 300 0.30 24.38 -8.69
C THR A 300 -0.14 23.32 -7.70
N GLN A 301 -0.26 22.07 -8.13
CA GLN A 301 -0.48 20.97 -7.19
C GLN A 301 0.79 20.78 -6.35
N LEU A 302 0.64 20.75 -5.03
CA LEU A 302 1.74 20.56 -4.11
C LEU A 302 1.98 19.06 -3.93
N THR A 303 3.21 18.65 -4.20
CA THR A 303 3.69 17.32 -3.87
C THR A 303 4.48 17.41 -2.56
N LYS A 304 4.44 16.35 -1.76
CA LYS A 304 5.41 16.23 -0.66
C LYS A 304 6.80 16.08 -1.30
N ALA A 305 7.82 16.66 -0.66
CA ALA A 305 9.19 16.52 -1.14
C ALA A 305 9.52 15.02 -1.24
N PRO A 306 10.08 14.55 -2.38
CA PRO A 306 10.49 13.17 -2.50
C PRO A 306 11.54 12.87 -1.44
N MET A 307 11.29 11.83 -0.65
CA MET A 307 12.25 11.37 0.34
C MET A 307 13.31 10.59 -0.42
N ALA A 308 14.47 11.20 -0.67
CA ALA A 308 15.57 10.61 -1.44
C ALA A 308 16.09 9.26 -0.90
N ILE A 309 15.70 8.91 0.34
CA ILE A 309 16.04 7.68 1.06
C ILE A 309 14.96 6.60 0.94
N THR A 310 13.81 6.89 0.34
CA THR A 310 12.72 5.93 0.11
C THR A 310 12.74 5.40 -1.31
N GLY A 311 12.35 4.14 -1.50
CA GLY A 311 12.32 3.51 -2.82
C GLY A 311 12.46 2.00 -2.76
N VAL A 312 12.35 1.36 -3.92
CA VAL A 312 12.37 -0.10 -4.05
C VAL A 312 13.78 -0.64 -3.85
N GLY A 313 13.90 -1.74 -3.10
CA GLY A 313 15.16 -2.44 -2.83
C GLY A 313 16.24 -1.56 -2.20
N ARG A 314 17.45 -2.11 -2.03
CA ARG A 314 18.62 -1.38 -1.54
C ARG A 314 19.90 -1.77 -2.26
N MET A 315 20.76 -0.78 -2.52
CA MET A 315 22.19 -0.98 -2.78
C MET A 315 22.96 -0.69 -1.50
N ALA A 316 23.52 -1.74 -0.91
CA ALA A 316 24.41 -1.63 0.23
C ALA A 316 25.88 -1.68 -0.20
N THR A 317 26.70 -0.82 0.38
CA THR A 317 28.16 -0.91 0.30
C THR A 317 28.70 -1.25 1.68
N LEU A 318 29.42 -2.37 1.79
CA LEU A 318 30.02 -2.78 3.06
C LEU A 318 31.10 -1.78 3.49
N GLN A 319 31.27 -1.63 4.80
CA GLN A 319 32.35 -0.81 5.35
C GLN A 319 33.74 -1.41 5.04
N ALA A 320 33.83 -2.74 5.03
CA ALA A 320 34.97 -3.50 4.59
C ALA A 320 34.50 -4.73 3.79
N PRO A 321 35.19 -5.11 2.70
CA PRO A 321 34.84 -6.30 1.93
C PRO A 321 34.83 -7.56 2.80
N ALA A 322 33.94 -8.49 2.49
CA ALA A 322 33.84 -9.76 3.21
C ALA A 322 33.70 -10.95 2.25
N PRO A 323 34.29 -12.12 2.55
CA PRO A 323 34.12 -13.32 1.73
C PRO A 323 32.66 -13.74 1.61
N VAL A 324 32.26 -14.31 0.47
CA VAL A 324 30.92 -14.89 0.25
C VAL A 324 30.51 -15.83 1.38
N SER A 325 31.42 -16.68 1.86
CA SER A 325 31.16 -17.59 3.01
C SER A 325 30.77 -16.86 4.29
N THR A 326 31.35 -15.68 4.55
CA THR A 326 31.01 -14.83 5.68
C THR A 326 29.64 -14.20 5.46
N MET A 327 29.35 -13.71 4.26
CA MET A 327 28.04 -13.14 3.92
C MET A 327 26.92 -14.15 4.12
N VAL A 328 27.09 -15.38 3.61
CA VAL A 328 26.13 -16.48 3.81
C VAL A 328 25.89 -16.76 5.29
N LYS A 329 26.94 -16.80 6.11
CA LYS A 329 26.80 -17.00 7.57
C LYS A 329 26.02 -15.87 8.23
N ARG A 330 26.29 -14.61 7.87
CA ARG A 330 25.58 -13.43 8.40
C ARG A 330 24.11 -13.46 8.02
N ILE A 331 23.80 -13.71 6.73
CA ILE A 331 22.42 -13.84 6.21
C ILE A 331 21.66 -14.95 6.95
N LYS A 332 22.25 -16.16 7.04
CA LYS A 332 21.64 -17.27 7.78
C LYS A 332 21.34 -16.93 9.24
N THR A 333 22.28 -16.26 9.90
CA THR A 333 22.12 -15.86 11.31
C THR A 333 21.00 -14.84 11.46
N HIS A 334 20.98 -13.81 10.60
CA HIS A 334 20.00 -12.73 10.64
C HIS A 334 18.58 -13.22 10.33
N LEU A 335 18.43 -14.09 9.32
CA LEU A 335 17.14 -14.68 8.93
C LEU A 335 16.76 -15.91 9.77
N MET A 336 17.63 -16.37 10.67
CA MET A 336 17.46 -17.58 11.47
C MET A 336 17.22 -18.84 10.60
N LEU A 337 17.95 -18.96 9.48
CA LEU A 337 17.84 -20.07 8.54
C LEU A 337 19.00 -21.06 8.65
N GLU A 338 18.67 -22.36 8.66
CA GLU A 338 19.68 -23.42 8.63
C GLU A 338 20.29 -23.61 7.24
N HIS A 339 19.53 -23.34 6.18
CA HIS A 339 19.98 -23.48 4.80
C HIS A 339 19.58 -22.26 3.97
N VAL A 340 20.44 -21.90 3.01
CA VAL A 340 20.15 -20.92 1.95
C VAL A 340 20.66 -21.47 0.64
N GLN A 341 20.12 -21.00 -0.48
CA GLN A 341 20.59 -21.37 -1.80
C GLN A 341 21.48 -20.27 -2.36
N ILE A 342 22.56 -20.66 -3.04
CA ILE A 342 23.54 -19.74 -3.61
C ILE A 342 23.87 -20.13 -5.04
N ALA A 343 23.90 -19.13 -5.92
CA ALA A 343 24.45 -19.21 -7.25
C ALA A 343 25.72 -18.34 -7.28
N LEU A 344 26.90 -18.96 -7.36
CA LEU A 344 28.16 -18.23 -7.42
C LEU A 344 28.33 -17.58 -8.78
N GLY A 345 28.77 -16.33 -8.80
CA GLY A 345 29.12 -15.63 -10.03
C GLY A 345 30.22 -16.36 -10.81
N GLN A 346 30.26 -16.17 -12.14
CA GLN A 346 31.23 -16.82 -13.01
C GLN A 346 32.67 -16.54 -12.53
N GLY A 347 33.41 -17.61 -12.22
CA GLY A 347 34.77 -17.53 -11.70
C GLY A 347 34.90 -17.12 -10.22
N LYS A 348 33.79 -17.01 -9.49
CA LYS A 348 33.76 -16.72 -8.04
C LYS A 348 33.75 -18.01 -7.23
N THR A 349 34.25 -17.89 -6.01
CA THR A 349 34.28 -18.95 -4.99
C THR A 349 33.70 -18.42 -3.69
N LEU A 350 33.56 -19.30 -2.69
CA LEU A 350 33.15 -18.90 -1.34
C LEU A 350 34.15 -17.96 -0.63
N ASP A 351 35.38 -17.87 -1.14
CA ASP A 351 36.43 -16.98 -0.63
C ASP A 351 36.50 -15.65 -1.39
N SER A 352 35.73 -15.50 -2.48
CA SER A 352 35.67 -14.24 -3.22
C SER A 352 35.06 -13.13 -2.36
N GLU A 353 35.63 -11.93 -2.44
CA GLU A 353 35.18 -10.78 -1.67
C GLU A 353 33.93 -10.12 -2.26
N ILE A 354 33.04 -9.69 -1.37
CA ILE A 354 31.84 -8.91 -1.64
C ILE A 354 32.04 -7.52 -1.03
N SER A 355 31.86 -6.48 -1.82
CA SER A 355 31.86 -5.08 -1.36
C SER A 355 30.50 -4.43 -1.50
N THR A 356 29.73 -4.84 -2.52
CA THR A 356 28.41 -4.29 -2.86
C THR A 356 27.35 -5.37 -2.91
N VAL A 357 26.17 -5.08 -2.35
CA VAL A 357 25.04 -6.00 -2.32
C VAL A 357 23.78 -5.30 -2.81
N GLY A 358 23.19 -5.81 -3.88
CA GLY A 358 21.83 -5.45 -4.31
C GLY A 358 20.80 -6.29 -3.56
N ILE A 359 19.80 -5.66 -2.95
CA ILE A 359 18.87 -6.31 -2.02
C ILE A 359 17.45 -6.00 -2.46
N CYS A 360 16.61 -7.03 -2.48
CA CYS A 360 15.17 -6.89 -2.63
C CYS A 360 14.49 -8.06 -1.89
N ALA A 361 13.80 -7.78 -0.78
CA ALA A 361 12.93 -8.75 -0.13
C ALA A 361 11.88 -9.30 -1.10
N GLY A 362 11.36 -10.50 -0.82
CA GLY A 362 10.37 -11.16 -1.66
C GLY A 362 10.91 -11.55 -3.04
N SER A 363 10.16 -11.25 -4.10
CA SER A 363 10.54 -11.57 -5.48
C SER A 363 11.37 -10.46 -6.14
N GLY A 364 12.70 -10.56 -6.05
CA GLY A 364 13.62 -9.50 -6.49
C GLY A 364 14.02 -9.51 -7.97
N SER A 365 13.58 -10.49 -8.77
CA SER A 365 13.97 -10.63 -10.18
C SER A 365 13.92 -9.32 -10.97
N SER A 366 12.77 -8.62 -10.99
CA SER A 366 12.61 -7.40 -11.79
C SER A 366 13.39 -6.21 -11.26
N VAL A 367 13.66 -6.18 -9.96
CA VAL A 367 14.35 -5.07 -9.27
C VAL A 367 15.87 -5.21 -9.42
N LEU A 368 16.38 -6.43 -9.39
CA LEU A 368 17.82 -6.71 -9.36
C LEU A 368 18.43 -6.95 -10.75
N ASN A 369 17.63 -7.37 -11.73
CA ASN A 369 18.12 -7.70 -13.06
C ASN A 369 18.82 -6.50 -13.73
N GLY A 370 20.00 -6.75 -14.31
CA GLY A 370 20.83 -5.75 -14.98
C GLY A 370 21.59 -4.79 -14.06
N LEU A 371 21.45 -4.92 -12.75
CA LEU A 371 22.23 -4.14 -11.79
C LEU A 371 23.66 -4.68 -11.67
N LYS A 372 24.61 -3.79 -11.39
CA LYS A 372 25.98 -4.18 -11.06
C LYS A 372 26.18 -4.21 -9.55
N ALA A 373 26.30 -5.40 -8.99
CA ALA A 373 26.72 -5.64 -7.61
C ALA A 373 27.58 -6.90 -7.53
N ASP A 374 28.40 -7.02 -6.50
CA ASP A 374 29.15 -8.26 -6.24
C ASP A 374 28.23 -9.40 -5.81
N MET A 375 27.16 -9.05 -5.07
CA MET A 375 26.15 -9.99 -4.59
C MET A 375 24.73 -9.45 -4.75
N PHE A 376 23.78 -10.35 -4.98
CA PHE A 376 22.36 -10.12 -4.79
C PHE A 376 21.81 -10.94 -3.62
N LEU A 377 20.92 -10.33 -2.83
CA LEU A 377 20.16 -10.98 -1.78
C LEU A 377 18.66 -10.76 -2.02
N THR A 378 17.92 -11.85 -2.19
CA THR A 378 16.47 -11.80 -2.37
C THR A 378 15.78 -13.05 -1.86
N GLY A 379 14.46 -13.04 -1.78
CA GLY A 379 13.68 -14.25 -1.48
C GLY A 379 13.67 -15.18 -2.68
N GLU A 380 13.32 -14.64 -3.85
CA GLU A 380 13.14 -15.41 -5.09
C GLU A 380 13.75 -14.70 -6.30
N MET A 381 14.33 -15.49 -7.21
CA MET A 381 14.78 -15.05 -8.51
C MET A 381 14.55 -16.16 -9.55
N SER A 382 14.11 -15.79 -10.75
CA SER A 382 13.83 -16.74 -11.82
C SER A 382 15.11 -17.45 -12.30
N HIS A 383 14.97 -18.65 -12.86
CA HIS A 383 16.12 -19.43 -13.35
C HIS A 383 16.96 -18.67 -14.39
N HIS A 384 16.32 -17.97 -15.33
CA HIS A 384 17.03 -17.24 -16.37
C HIS A 384 17.70 -15.97 -15.84
N ASP A 385 17.09 -15.28 -14.88
CA ASP A 385 17.71 -14.12 -14.24
C ASP A 385 18.92 -14.54 -13.38
N LEU A 386 18.83 -15.69 -12.69
CA LEU A 386 19.97 -16.28 -11.98
C LEU A 386 21.14 -16.57 -12.92
N LEU A 387 20.87 -17.21 -14.07
CA LEU A 387 21.90 -17.50 -15.08
C LEU A 387 22.54 -16.22 -15.62
N ALA A 388 21.75 -15.18 -15.86
CA ALA A 388 22.25 -13.89 -16.33
C ALA A 388 23.16 -13.22 -15.28
N ALA A 389 22.71 -13.12 -14.03
CA ALA A 389 23.50 -12.56 -12.93
C ALA A 389 24.82 -13.32 -12.73
N VAL A 390 24.78 -14.66 -12.77
CA VAL A 390 25.97 -15.50 -12.68
C VAL A 390 26.93 -15.22 -13.83
N ALA A 391 26.43 -15.14 -15.07
CA ALA A 391 27.27 -14.87 -16.25
C ALA A 391 27.95 -13.50 -16.18
N GLU A 392 27.31 -12.51 -15.55
CA GLU A 392 27.88 -11.18 -15.29
C GLU A 392 28.86 -11.14 -14.11
N GLY A 393 29.03 -12.26 -13.40
CA GLY A 393 29.97 -12.39 -12.28
C GLY A 393 29.37 -12.04 -10.91
N THR A 394 28.07 -11.80 -10.83
CA THR A 394 27.34 -11.52 -9.58
C THR A 394 26.97 -12.82 -8.88
N THR A 395 27.23 -12.88 -7.57
CA THR A 395 26.78 -14.00 -6.72
C THR A 395 25.37 -13.75 -6.22
N VAL A 396 24.46 -14.72 -6.33
CA VAL A 396 23.07 -14.55 -5.87
C VAL A 396 22.79 -15.48 -4.70
N VAL A 397 22.23 -14.94 -3.63
CA VAL A 397 21.70 -15.70 -2.50
C VAL A 397 20.18 -15.57 -2.49
N VAL A 398 19.49 -16.70 -2.56
CA VAL A 398 18.03 -16.78 -2.45
C VAL A 398 17.62 -17.51 -1.18
N CYS A 399 16.65 -16.95 -0.46
CA CYS A 399 16.27 -17.41 0.87
C CYS A 399 14.80 -17.87 0.99
N ASN A 400 14.07 -18.00 -0.13
CA ASN A 400 12.61 -18.07 -0.23
C ASN A 400 11.92 -16.75 0.13
N HIS A 401 10.73 -16.53 -0.43
CA HIS A 401 9.98 -15.28 -0.41
C HIS A 401 9.81 -14.72 1.01
N SER A 402 8.97 -15.39 1.81
CA SER A 402 8.54 -14.88 3.11
C SER A 402 9.66 -14.91 4.15
N ASN A 403 10.69 -15.74 3.97
CA ASN A 403 11.84 -15.76 4.86
C ASN A 403 12.64 -14.44 4.84
N THR A 404 12.60 -13.70 3.73
CA THR A 404 13.23 -12.38 3.62
C THR A 404 12.35 -11.23 4.13
N GLU A 405 11.17 -11.53 4.66
CA GLU A 405 10.16 -10.54 5.05
C GLU A 405 9.71 -10.74 6.50
N ARG A 406 9.34 -11.97 6.85
CA ARG A 406 8.67 -12.34 8.10
C ARG A 406 9.43 -11.94 9.36
N GLY A 407 10.77 -12.00 9.33
CA GLY A 407 11.59 -11.58 10.46
C GLY A 407 11.36 -10.11 10.85
N TYR A 408 11.06 -9.24 9.88
CA TYR A 408 10.75 -7.83 10.11
C TYR A 408 9.51 -7.61 10.98
N LEU A 409 8.57 -8.56 11.04
CA LEU A 409 7.33 -8.41 11.81
C LEU A 409 7.62 -8.21 13.32
N HIS A 410 8.71 -8.76 13.85
CA HIS A 410 9.12 -8.53 15.23
C HIS A 410 9.68 -7.11 15.45
N VAL A 411 10.37 -6.56 14.45
CA VAL A 411 10.80 -5.15 14.45
C VAL A 411 9.57 -4.24 14.39
N LEU A 412 8.62 -4.54 13.49
CA LEU A 412 7.37 -3.81 13.33
C LEU A 412 6.50 -3.88 14.59
N GLN A 413 6.48 -5.02 15.29
CA GLN A 413 5.79 -5.16 16.58
C GLN A 413 6.26 -4.12 17.60
N GLY A 414 7.57 -3.96 17.77
CA GLY A 414 8.16 -2.97 18.68
C GLY A 414 7.85 -1.53 18.26
N LYS A 415 7.95 -1.23 16.95
CA LYS A 415 7.62 0.08 16.38
C LYS A 415 6.13 0.43 16.60
N LEU A 416 5.22 -0.46 16.23
CA LEU A 416 3.78 -0.24 16.35
C LEU A 416 3.33 -0.09 17.81
N THR A 417 3.88 -0.92 18.70
CA THR A 417 3.63 -0.79 20.16
C THR A 417 4.02 0.59 20.67
N SER A 418 5.18 1.09 20.22
CA SER A 418 5.69 2.42 20.58
C SER A 418 4.85 3.55 19.96
N MET A 419 4.52 3.46 18.67
CA MET A 419 3.69 4.43 17.95
C MET A 419 2.29 4.58 18.54
N CYS A 420 1.75 3.49 19.10
CA CYS A 420 0.46 3.48 19.78
C CYS A 420 0.57 3.74 21.28
N GLU A 421 1.71 4.26 21.76
CA GLU A 421 1.95 4.65 23.15
C GLU A 421 1.68 3.51 24.15
N ASN A 422 1.91 2.26 23.75
CA ASN A 422 1.59 1.05 24.53
C ASN A 422 0.10 0.91 24.91
N LYS A 423 -0.81 1.58 24.18
CA LYS A 423 -2.26 1.49 24.43
C LYS A 423 -2.86 0.21 23.86
N ILE A 424 -2.27 -0.37 22.81
CA ILE A 424 -2.78 -1.58 22.17
C ILE A 424 -1.82 -2.75 22.40
N LYS A 425 -2.37 -3.96 22.47
CA LYS A 425 -1.60 -5.20 22.46
C LYS A 425 -1.26 -5.54 21.01
N VAL A 426 0.03 -5.76 20.71
CA VAL A 426 0.49 -6.20 19.38
C VAL A 426 1.18 -7.55 19.52
N PHE A 427 0.79 -8.54 18.71
CA PHE A 427 1.46 -9.84 18.66
C PHE A 427 1.74 -10.25 17.22
N VAL A 428 2.80 -11.03 17.02
CA VAL A 428 3.09 -11.70 15.74
C VAL A 428 2.43 -13.08 15.77
N SER A 429 1.75 -13.44 14.68
CA SER A 429 1.07 -14.73 14.50
C SER A 429 2.03 -15.91 14.71
N GLU A 430 1.59 -16.90 15.49
CA GLU A 430 2.33 -18.17 15.67
C GLU A 430 1.98 -19.19 14.59
N LYS A 431 0.90 -18.96 13.82
CA LYS A 431 0.47 -19.82 12.71
C LYS A 431 1.04 -19.41 11.35
N ASP A 432 1.61 -18.21 11.25
CA ASP A 432 2.31 -17.75 10.06
C ASP A 432 3.63 -18.51 9.87
N ARG A 433 3.79 -19.11 8.70
CA ARG A 433 4.94 -19.93 8.34
C ARG A 433 5.18 -19.87 6.84
N ASP A 434 6.43 -20.15 6.44
CA ASP A 434 6.75 -20.30 5.02
C ASP A 434 6.02 -21.54 4.45
N PRO A 435 5.47 -21.47 3.23
CA PRO A 435 4.82 -22.62 2.63
C PRO A 435 5.81 -23.71 2.18
N LEU A 436 7.11 -23.44 2.14
CA LEU A 436 8.15 -24.38 1.74
C LEU A 436 8.93 -24.88 2.96
N GLU A 437 9.12 -26.20 3.02
CA GLU A 437 9.99 -26.85 3.99
C GLU A 437 11.19 -27.48 3.27
N VAL A 438 12.39 -27.33 3.87
CA VAL A 438 13.59 -28.04 3.41
C VAL A 438 13.52 -29.46 3.95
N VAL A 439 13.47 -30.45 3.06
CA VAL A 439 13.31 -31.88 3.39
C VAL A 439 14.58 -32.70 3.23
#